data_AF-A0A9D6SW39-F1
#
_entry.id   AF-A0A9D6SW39-F1
#
_cell.length_a   1.000
_cell.length_b   1.000
_cell.length_c   1.000
_cell.angle_alpha   90.00
_cell.angle_beta   90.00
_cell.angle_gamma   90.00
#
_symmetry.space_group_name_H-M   'P 1'
#
loop_
_entity.id
_entity.type
_entity.pdbx_description
1 polymer ?
#
loop_
_entity_poly.entity_id
_entity_poly.type
_entity_poly.pdbx_seq_one_letter_code
_entity_poly.pdbx_strand_id
1 'polypeptide(L)'
;MPSTIEQVHREFGPRGLVVLAVNLGEGRRTVETWVRERKVTSTVLLDPTGAVTRAYRVVGTPTVVLIARDGTLVGKAISAKEWTGAAGRDLLGALLAR
;
A
#
# COMPACT_ATOMS: atom_id res chain seq x y z
N MET A 1 15.26 6.79 1.21
CA MET A 1 14.11 7.14 2.09
C MET A 1 13.01 6.10 1.88
N PRO A 2 12.39 5.58 2.96
CA PRO A 2 11.21 4.73 2.82
C PRO A 2 10.07 5.52 2.17
N SER A 3 9.22 4.86 1.37
CA SER A 3 8.05 5.51 0.77
C SER A 3 7.13 6.06 1.87
N THR A 4 6.29 7.04 1.54
CA THR A 4 5.27 7.56 2.48
C THR A 4 4.33 6.46 2.96
N ILE A 5 4.06 5.47 2.11
CA ILE A 5 3.26 4.28 2.45
C ILE A 5 3.97 3.36 3.46
N GLU A 6 5.28 3.15 3.32
CA GLU A 6 6.06 2.37 4.28
C GLU A 6 6.14 3.07 5.65
N GLN A 7 6.20 4.40 5.68
CA GLN A 7 6.11 5.17 6.92
C GLN A 7 4.75 4.99 7.60
N VAL A 8 3.66 5.10 6.82
CA VAL A 8 2.30 4.84 7.29
C VAL A 8 2.13 3.41 7.81
N HIS A 9 2.69 2.42 7.12
CA HIS A 9 2.68 1.04 7.58
C HIS A 9 3.33 0.89 8.96
N ARG A 10 4.50 1.51 9.18
CA ARG A 10 5.19 1.45 10.46
C ARG A 10 4.43 2.18 11.57
N GLU A 11 3.84 3.33 11.25
CA GLU A 11 3.13 4.17 12.21
C GLU A 11 1.79 3.54 12.65
N PHE A 12 1.01 3.02 11.69
CA PHE A 12 -0.36 2.53 11.94
C PHE A 12 -0.47 1.00 11.97
N GLY A 13 0.58 0.26 11.59
CA GLY A 13 0.63 -1.20 11.64
C GLY A 13 0.29 -1.76 13.03
N PRO A 14 0.91 -1.26 14.11
CA PRO A 14 0.55 -1.66 15.48
C PRO A 14 -0.91 -1.37 15.87
N ARG A 15 -1.61 -0.49 15.13
CA ARG A 15 -3.02 -0.13 15.33
C ARG A 15 -3.97 -0.94 14.45
N GLY A 16 -3.45 -1.91 13.71
CA GLY A 16 -4.23 -2.80 12.84
C GLY A 16 -4.30 -2.40 11.37
N LEU A 17 -3.49 -1.43 10.91
CA LEU A 17 -3.37 -1.17 9.48
C LEU A 17 -2.52 -2.25 8.81
N VAL A 18 -3.08 -2.91 7.79
CA VAL A 18 -2.34 -3.82 6.93
C VAL A 18 -2.00 -3.12 5.62
N VAL A 19 -0.73 -3.15 5.23
CA VAL A 19 -0.26 -2.64 3.94
C VAL A 19 0.24 -3.80 3.10
N LEU A 20 -0.36 -3.97 1.92
CA LEU A 20 0.04 -4.93 0.91
C LEU A 20 0.63 -4.18 -0.28
N ALA A 21 1.96 -4.21 -0.42
CA ALA A 21 2.64 -3.61 -1.56
C ALA A 21 2.64 -4.61 -2.73
N VAL A 22 1.85 -4.33 -3.75
CA VAL A 22 1.70 -5.22 -4.91
C VAL A 22 2.65 -4.81 -6.02
N ASN A 23 3.58 -5.68 -6.36
CA ASN A 23 4.49 -5.55 -7.48
C ASN A 23 3.80 -5.96 -8.80
N LEU A 24 3.99 -5.17 -9.86
CA LEU A 24 3.20 -5.27 -11.11
C LEU A 24 3.99 -5.88 -12.29
N GLY A 25 4.84 -6.87 -12.02
CA GLY A 25 5.45 -7.68 -13.08
C GLY A 25 6.97 -7.75 -13.06
N GLU A 26 7.65 -7.07 -12.14
CA GLU A 26 9.08 -7.31 -11.94
C GLU A 26 9.34 -8.72 -11.38
N GLY A 27 10.43 -9.34 -11.82
CA GLY A 27 10.78 -10.70 -11.42
C GLY A 27 11.05 -10.83 -9.91
N ARG A 28 10.67 -11.97 -9.33
CA ARG A 28 10.79 -12.28 -7.89
C ARG A 28 12.15 -11.89 -7.29
N ARG A 29 13.26 -12.26 -7.93
CA ARG A 29 14.62 -11.96 -7.44
C ARG A 29 14.92 -10.46 -7.38
N THR A 30 14.42 -9.70 -8.35
CA THR A 30 14.54 -8.23 -8.38
C THR A 30 13.78 -7.63 -7.20
N VAL A 31 12.55 -8.09 -6.97
CA VAL A 31 11.71 -7.62 -5.86
C VAL A 31 12.32 -7.97 -4.50
N GLU A 32 12.75 -9.21 -4.31
CA GLU A 32 13.41 -9.66 -3.07
C GLU A 32 14.66 -8.83 -2.74
N THR A 33 15.47 -8.54 -3.76
CA THR A 33 16.67 -7.70 -3.60
C THR A 33 16.28 -6.28 -3.21
N TRP A 34 15.30 -5.69 -3.88
CA TRP A 34 14.79 -4.35 -3.57
C TRP A 34 14.24 -4.25 -2.14
N VAL A 35 13.45 -5.25 -1.71
CA VAL A 35 12.87 -5.36 -0.36
C VAL A 35 13.97 -5.41 0.70
N ARG A 36 14.98 -6.26 0.50
CA ARG A 36 16.10 -6.42 1.43
C ARG A 36 16.93 -5.15 1.55
N GLU A 37 17.32 -4.56 0.42
CA GLU A 37 18.15 -3.35 0.38
C GLU A 37 17.46 -2.15 1.04
N ARG A 38 16.14 -2.02 0.86
CA ARG A 38 15.36 -0.90 1.39
C ARG A 38 14.74 -1.17 2.75
N LYS A 39 14.95 -2.37 3.30
CA LYS A 39 14.40 -2.81 4.59
C LYS A 39 12.90 -2.56 4.68
N VAL A 40 12.18 -2.96 3.64
CA VAL A 40 10.72 -2.84 3.57
C VAL A 40 10.11 -3.80 4.57
N THR A 41 9.22 -3.31 5.42
CA THR A 41 8.58 -4.12 6.48
C THR A 41 7.15 -4.49 6.15
N SER A 42 6.51 -3.77 5.22
CA SER A 42 5.19 -4.14 4.69
C SER A 42 5.24 -5.46 3.91
N THR A 43 4.12 -6.17 3.87
CA THR A 43 4.00 -7.39 3.06
C THR A 43 4.05 -7.03 1.59
N VAL A 44 4.97 -7.68 0.85
CA VAL A 44 5.10 -7.49 -0.59
C VAL A 44 4.51 -8.69 -1.33
N LEU A 45 3.58 -8.42 -2.24
CA LEU A 45 2.93 -9.41 -3.10
C LEU A 45 3.39 -9.25 -4.53
N LEU A 46 3.41 -10.35 -5.29
CA LEU A 46 3.73 -10.34 -6.72
C LEU A 46 2.44 -10.54 -7.52
N ASP A 47 2.21 -9.72 -8.54
CA ASP A 47 1.12 -9.87 -9.51
C ASP A 47 1.67 -10.22 -10.91
N PRO A 48 2.35 -11.37 -11.08
CA PRO A 48 3.05 -11.70 -12.33
C PRO A 48 2.12 -11.87 -13.53
N THR A 49 0.83 -12.13 -13.30
CA THR A 49 -0.18 -12.31 -14.35
C THR A 49 -1.05 -11.07 -14.57
N GLY A 50 -0.84 -10.00 -13.79
CA GLY A 50 -1.65 -8.78 -13.82
C GLY A 50 -3.10 -8.98 -13.34
N ALA A 51 -3.40 -10.06 -12.63
CA ALA A 51 -4.76 -10.36 -12.18
C ALA A 51 -5.28 -9.31 -11.19
N VAL A 52 -4.44 -8.90 -10.23
CA VAL A 52 -4.79 -7.86 -9.24
C VAL A 52 -4.88 -6.50 -9.94
N THR A 53 -3.92 -6.19 -10.81
CA THR A 53 -3.88 -4.98 -11.64
C THR A 53 -5.20 -4.79 -12.41
N ARG A 54 -5.68 -5.85 -13.07
CA ARG A 54 -6.96 -5.83 -13.80
C ARG A 54 -8.16 -5.70 -12.86
N ALA A 55 -8.21 -6.50 -11.78
CA ALA A 55 -9.34 -6.49 -10.83
C ALA A 55 -9.57 -5.09 -10.22
N TYR A 56 -8.48 -4.39 -9.87
CA TYR A 56 -8.54 -3.03 -9.33
C TYR A 56 -8.47 -1.92 -10.39
N ARG A 57 -8.48 -2.28 -11.68
CA ARG A 57 -8.41 -1.35 -12.83
C ARG A 57 -7.25 -0.36 -12.71
N VAL A 58 -6.07 -0.85 -12.33
CA VAL A 58 -4.87 -0.01 -12.18
C VAL A 58 -4.41 0.43 -13.58
N VAL A 59 -4.32 1.74 -13.79
CA VAL A 59 -3.94 2.35 -15.08
C VAL A 59 -2.60 3.09 -15.02
N GLY A 60 -1.99 3.17 -13.83
CA GLY A 60 -0.71 3.84 -13.61
C GLY A 60 -0.20 3.63 -12.18
N THR A 61 1.10 3.82 -11.99
CA THR A 61 1.77 3.74 -10.69
C THR A 61 2.25 5.12 -10.23
N PRO A 62 2.26 5.43 -8.92
CA PRO A 62 1.64 4.62 -7.86
C PRO A 62 0.10 4.68 -7.89
N THR A 63 -0.55 3.58 -7.56
CA THR A 63 -1.98 3.51 -7.23
C THR A 63 -2.13 2.96 -5.82
N VAL A 64 -2.93 3.64 -4.98
CA VAL A 64 -3.29 3.17 -3.63
C VAL A 64 -4.78 2.88 -3.61
N VAL A 65 -5.14 1.73 -3.05
CA VAL A 65 -6.53 1.35 -2.80
C VAL A 65 -6.71 1.21 -1.30
N LEU A 66 -7.72 1.87 -0.75
CA LEU A 66 -8.02 1.84 0.68
C LEU A 66 -9.29 1.03 0.91
N ILE A 67 -9.18 0.00 1.74
CA ILE A 67 -10.23 -0.96 2.05
C ILE A 67 -10.50 -0.90 3.55
N ALA A 68 -11.76 -0.78 3.94
CA ALA A 68 -12.19 -0.77 5.34
C ALA A 68 -12.17 -2.19 5.93
N ARG A 69 -12.31 -2.30 7.26
CA ARG A 69 -12.27 -3.60 7.97
C ARG A 69 -13.35 -4.58 7.57
N ASP A 70 -14.49 -4.09 7.11
CA ASP A 70 -15.62 -4.87 6.59
C ASP A 70 -15.42 -5.32 5.13
N GLY A 71 -14.29 -4.98 4.52
CA GLY A 71 -14.00 -5.27 3.11
C GLY A 71 -14.54 -4.21 2.14
N THR A 72 -15.18 -3.15 2.62
CA THR A 72 -15.73 -2.09 1.76
C THR A 72 -14.59 -1.26 1.14
N LEU A 73 -14.68 -0.98 -0.17
CA LEU A 73 -13.78 -0.05 -0.85
C LEU A 73 -14.06 1.38 -0.38
N VAL A 74 -13.11 1.98 0.34
CA VAL A 74 -13.19 3.37 0.82
C VAL A 74 -12.81 4.35 -0.29
N GLY A 75 -11.78 4.02 -1.07
CA GLY A 75 -11.32 4.90 -2.14
C GLY A 75 -10.08 4.40 -2.87
N LYS A 76 -9.76 5.11 -3.95
CA LYS A 76 -8.59 4.86 -4.80
C LYS A 76 -7.90 6.17 -5.12
N ALA A 77 -6.57 6.19 -4.99
CA ALA A 77 -5.72 7.31 -5.37
C ALA A 77 -4.76 6.88 -6.47
N ILE A 78 -4.79 7.60 -7.61
CA ILE A 78 -3.95 7.34 -8.79
C ILE A 78 -2.90 8.47 -8.91
N SER A 79 -2.26 8.78 -7.78
CA SER A 79 -1.13 9.71 -7.70
C SER A 79 -0.49 9.60 -6.31
N ALA A 80 0.71 10.15 -6.16
CA ALA A 80 1.27 10.38 -4.84
C ALA A 80 0.34 11.32 -4.06
N LYS A 81 -0.09 10.85 -2.88
CA LYS A 81 -0.82 11.65 -1.88
C LYS A 81 0.03 11.77 -0.63
N GLU A 82 -0.18 12.86 0.10
CA GLU A 82 0.46 13.13 1.38
C GLU A 82 -0.16 12.29 2.50
N TRP A 83 0.11 10.98 2.50
CA TRP A 83 -0.44 10.04 3.49
C TRP A 83 0.08 10.28 4.91
N THR A 84 1.29 10.83 5.02
CA THR A 84 1.92 11.25 6.28
C THR A 84 1.58 12.70 6.64
N GLY A 85 0.68 13.37 5.91
CA GLY A 85 0.12 14.67 6.29
C GLY A 85 -1.05 14.53 7.27
N ALA A 86 -1.51 15.64 7.85
CA ALA A 86 -2.61 15.65 8.82
C ALA A 86 -3.87 14.96 8.27
N ALA A 87 -4.34 15.37 7.08
CA ALA A 87 -5.52 14.76 6.45
C ALA A 87 -5.39 13.25 6.21
N GLY A 88 -4.20 12.78 5.82
CA GLY A 88 -3.94 11.34 5.62
C GLY A 88 -4.00 10.57 6.94
N ARG A 89 -3.35 11.10 7.99
CA ARG A 89 -3.39 10.53 9.33
C ARG A 89 -4.79 10.53 9.94
N ASP A 90 -5.55 11.60 9.75
CA ASP A 90 -6.91 11.73 10.26
C ASP A 90 -7.85 10.70 9.61
N LEU A 91 -7.78 10.56 8.28
CA LEU A 91 -8.54 9.54 7.55
C LEU A 91 -8.22 8.13 8.05
N LEU A 92 -6.93 7.79 8.13
CA LEU A 92 -6.49 6.47 8.59
C LEU A 92 -6.89 6.24 10.06
N GLY A 93 -6.72 7.25 10.91
CA GLY A 93 -7.13 7.21 12.31
C GLY A 93 -8.62 6.95 12.48
N ALA A 94 -9.46 7.62 11.70
CA ALA A 94 -10.92 7.43 11.72
C ALA A 94 -11.33 6.02 11.27
N LEU A 95 -10.69 5.47 10.23
CA LEU A 95 -10.94 4.09 9.78
C LEU A 95 -10.46 3.06 10.80
N LEU A 96 -9.37 3.36 11.51
CA LEU A 96 -8.80 2.51 12.54
C LEU A 96 -9.46 2.63 13.92
N ALA A 97 -10.42 3.54 14.10
CA ALA A 97 -11.23 3.63 15.32
C ALA A 97 -12.52 2.81 15.27
N ARG A 98 -12.89 2.27 14.10
CA ARG A 98 -14.15 1.55 13.85
C ARG A 98 -14.12 0.08 14.24
#